data_AF-A0A2H0QU94-F1
#
_entry.id   AF-A0A2H0QU94-F1
#
_cell.length_a   1.000
_cell.length_b   1.000
_cell.length_c   1.000
_cell.angle_alpha   90.00
_cell.angle_beta   90.00
_cell.angle_gamma   90.00
#
_symmetry.space_group_name_H-M   'P 1'
#
loop_
_entity.id
_entity.type
_entity.pdbx_description
1 polymer ?
#
loop_
_entity_poly.entity_id
_entity_poly.type
_entity_poly.pdbx_seq_one_letter_code
_entity_poly.pdbx_strand_id
1 'polypeptide(L)'
;MEKDIDPDRLYKFICGEIEASMHALDTGKEVNMENIDRNVRRFCDIVTKLPAAEAKSYDEKIDNIVKELTYIVETLTERKLEVGEQINYTSQRRKAQSAYGTAMLSSVNEVK
;
A
#
# COMPACT_ATOMS: atom_id res chain seq x y z
N MET A 1 18.60 -0.90 -28.54
CA MET A 1 19.48 -1.77 -27.73
C MET A 1 19.09 -1.61 -26.28
N GLU A 2 18.18 -2.44 -25.78
CA GLU A 2 18.10 -2.63 -24.33
C GLU A 2 19.42 -3.28 -23.90
N LYS A 3 20.17 -2.60 -23.03
CA LYS A 3 21.36 -3.18 -22.40
C LYS A 3 20.91 -4.43 -21.65
N ASP A 4 21.67 -5.52 -21.72
CA ASP A 4 21.48 -6.69 -20.86
C ASP A 4 21.39 -6.21 -19.41
N ILE A 5 20.19 -6.31 -18.83
CA ILE A 5 19.97 -5.97 -17.43
C ILE A 5 20.23 -7.22 -16.64
N ASP A 6 21.27 -7.12 -15.82
CA ASP A 6 21.59 -8.12 -14.83
C ASP A 6 20.40 -8.29 -13.86
N PRO A 7 19.76 -9.48 -13.84
CA PRO A 7 18.62 -9.74 -12.95
C PRO A 7 18.99 -9.58 -11.47
N ASP A 8 20.24 -9.83 -11.06
CA ASP A 8 20.66 -9.62 -9.66
C ASP A 8 20.69 -8.15 -9.29
N ARG A 9 21.15 -7.31 -10.21
CA ARG A 9 21.14 -5.86 -10.03
C ARG A 9 19.70 -5.33 -9.96
N LEU A 10 18.82 -5.86 -10.81
CA LEU A 10 17.41 -5.48 -10.80
C LEU A 10 16.71 -5.92 -9.51
N TYR A 11 16.99 -7.13 -9.02
CA TYR A 11 16.50 -7.62 -7.75
C TYR A 11 16.90 -6.70 -6.59
N LYS A 12 18.17 -6.32 -6.49
CA LYS A 12 18.65 -5.38 -5.45
C LYS A 12 17.94 -4.03 -5.53
N PHE A 13 17.67 -3.54 -6.74
CA PHE A 13 16.93 -2.29 -6.93
C PHE A 13 15.49 -2.42 -6.42
N ILE A 14 14.80 -3.51 -6.76
CA ILE A 14 13.46 -3.82 -6.28
C ILE A 14 13.43 -3.87 -4.74
N CYS A 15 14.39 -4.56 -4.11
CA CYS A 15 14.48 -4.61 -2.65
C CYS A 15 14.60 -3.21 -2.03
N GLY A 16 15.43 -2.33 -2.60
CA GLY A 16 15.54 -0.95 -2.12
C GLY A 16 14.25 -0.14 -2.27
N GLU A 17 13.48 -0.35 -3.35
CA GLU A 17 12.17 0.29 -3.52
C GLU A 17 11.12 -0.23 -2.53
N ILE A 18 11.14 -1.54 -2.24
CA ILE A 18 10.29 -2.16 -1.22
C ILE A 18 10.64 -1.61 0.17
N GLU A 19 11.92 -1.56 0.54
CA GLU A 19 12.39 -0.99 1.81
C GLU A 19 11.96 0.47 1.97
N ALA A 20 12.10 1.29 0.92
CA ALA A 20 11.64 2.67 0.93
C ALA A 20 10.12 2.77 1.10
N SER A 21 9.36 1.84 0.51
CA SER A 21 7.90 1.77 0.63
C SER A 21 7.46 1.35 2.03
N MET A 22 8.14 0.39 2.66
CA MET A 22 7.91 0.02 4.05
C MET A 22 8.19 1.19 5.00
N HIS A 23 9.30 1.91 4.80
CA HIS A 23 9.57 3.11 5.59
C HIS A 23 8.51 4.22 5.35
N ALA A 24 8.01 4.37 4.13
CA ALA A 24 6.92 5.29 3.84
C ALA A 24 5.64 4.89 4.59
N LEU A 25 5.31 3.59 4.63
CA LEU A 25 4.25 3.07 5.49
C LEU A 25 4.49 3.46 6.94
N ASP A 26 5.61 3.09 7.54
CA ASP A 26 5.86 3.35 8.97
C ASP A 26 5.76 4.84 9.35
N THR A 27 6.10 5.73 8.42
CA THR A 27 6.05 7.18 8.62
C THR A 27 4.74 7.84 8.17
N GLY A 28 3.74 7.06 7.73
CA GLY A 28 2.44 7.56 7.28
C GLY A 28 2.49 8.35 5.98
N LYS A 29 3.56 8.19 5.19
CA LYS A 29 3.71 8.79 3.87
C LYS A 29 3.01 7.96 2.81
N GLU A 30 2.76 8.60 1.66
CA GLU A 30 2.24 7.92 0.49
C GLU A 30 3.23 6.86 -0.02
N VAL A 31 2.70 5.71 -0.39
CA VAL A 31 3.43 4.60 -0.99
C VAL A 31 3.13 4.57 -2.48
N ASN A 32 4.16 4.69 -3.31
CA ASN A 32 4.03 4.55 -4.76
C ASN A 32 4.54 3.18 -5.22
N MET A 33 3.62 2.31 -5.64
CA MET A 33 3.91 0.94 -6.08
C MET A 33 4.20 0.82 -7.59
N GLU A 34 4.06 1.87 -8.39
CA GLU A 34 4.14 1.78 -9.85
C GLU A 34 5.54 1.38 -10.34
N ASN A 35 6.59 1.90 -9.70
CA ASN A 35 7.97 1.56 -10.07
C ASN A 35 8.29 0.11 -9.67
N ILE A 36 7.86 -0.30 -8.48
CA ILE A 36 8.02 -1.67 -7.99
C ILE A 36 7.34 -2.66 -8.95
N ASP A 37 6.07 -2.45 -9.30
CA ASP A 37 5.34 -3.32 -10.22
C ASP A 37 6.06 -3.44 -11.58
N ARG A 38 6.49 -2.30 -12.14
CA ARG A 38 7.23 -2.26 -13.41
C ARG A 38 8.53 -3.07 -13.34
N ASN A 39 9.31 -2.88 -12.28
CA ASN A 39 10.61 -3.53 -12.14
C ASN A 39 10.47 -5.02 -11.82
N VAL A 40 9.47 -5.40 -11.01
CA VAL A 40 9.15 -6.81 -10.72
C VAL A 40 8.72 -7.54 -11.98
N ARG A 41 7.83 -6.95 -12.80
CA ARG A 41 7.45 -7.52 -14.10
C ARG A 41 8.66 -7.73 -15.00
N ARG A 42 9.51 -6.69 -15.10
CA ARG A 42 10.74 -6.77 -15.88
C ARG A 42 11.68 -7.85 -15.37
N PHE A 43 11.81 -8.01 -14.06
CA PHE A 43 12.63 -9.05 -13.44
C PHE A 43 12.10 -10.44 -13.76
N CYS A 44 10.80 -10.68 -13.61
CA CYS A 44 10.15 -11.93 -14.00
C CYS A 44 10.32 -12.21 -15.50
N ASP A 45 10.20 -11.20 -16.37
CA ASP A 45 10.40 -11.34 -17.82
C ASP A 45 11.85 -11.71 -18.18
N ILE A 46 12.83 -11.29 -17.39
CA ILE A 46 14.23 -11.69 -17.58
C ILE A 46 14.43 -13.12 -17.10
N VAL A 47 13.98 -13.44 -15.88
CA VAL A 47 14.16 -14.77 -15.26
C VAL A 47 13.49 -15.87 -16.08
N THR A 48 12.30 -15.62 -16.63
CA THR A 48 11.56 -16.59 -17.48
C THR A 48 12.23 -16.88 -18.81
N LYS A 49 13.15 -16.01 -19.27
CA LYS A 49 13.94 -16.22 -20.50
C LYS A 49 15.25 -16.94 -20.24
N LEU A 50 15.64 -17.14 -18.97
CA LEU A 50 16.86 -17.88 -18.63
C LEU A 50 16.66 -19.39 -18.81
N PRO A 51 17.74 -20.15 -19.04
CA PRO A 51 17.71 -21.61 -18.94
C PRO A 51 17.20 -22.05 -17.56
N ALA A 52 16.44 -23.16 -17.51
CA ALA A 52 15.80 -23.63 -16.27
C ALA A 52 16.76 -23.80 -15.08
N ALA A 53 18.00 -24.21 -15.34
CA ALA A 53 19.02 -24.36 -14.29
C ALA A 53 19.44 -23.00 -13.67
N GLU A 54 19.46 -21.94 -14.47
CA GLU A 54 19.78 -20.57 -14.03
C GLU A 54 18.56 -19.91 -13.40
N ALA A 55 17.36 -20.08 -13.99
CA ALA A 55 16.11 -19.55 -13.47
C ALA A 55 15.83 -20.03 -12.04
N LYS A 56 16.12 -21.31 -11.75
CA LYS A 56 15.97 -21.91 -10.41
C LYS A 56 16.72 -21.16 -9.30
N SER A 57 17.82 -20.50 -9.63
CA SER A 57 18.59 -19.70 -8.65
C SER A 57 17.88 -18.41 -8.21
N TYR A 58 16.74 -18.08 -8.83
CA TYR A 58 15.93 -16.90 -8.53
C TYR A 58 14.62 -17.24 -7.80
N ASP A 59 14.28 -18.51 -7.59
CA ASP A 59 13.02 -18.91 -6.94
C ASP A 59 12.86 -18.24 -5.57
N GLU A 60 13.89 -18.33 -4.71
CA GLU A 60 13.89 -17.68 -3.39
C GLU A 60 13.76 -16.16 -3.47
N LYS A 61 14.31 -15.53 -4.51
CA LYS A 61 14.23 -14.07 -4.72
C LYS A 61 12.82 -13.66 -5.12
N ILE A 62 12.17 -14.44 -5.99
CA ILE A 62 10.79 -14.21 -6.40
C ILE A 62 9.85 -14.39 -5.20
N ASP A 63 10.02 -15.47 -4.44
CA ASP A 63 9.23 -15.72 -3.23
C ASP A 63 9.39 -14.59 -2.21
N ASN A 64 10.62 -14.09 -2.02
CA ASN A 64 10.88 -12.96 -1.14
C ASN A 64 10.16 -11.69 -1.62
N ILE A 65 10.22 -11.36 -2.92
CA ILE A 65 9.46 -10.23 -3.48
C ILE A 65 7.97 -10.39 -3.21
N VAL A 66 7.39 -11.57 -3.50
CA VAL A 66 5.96 -11.82 -3.30
C VAL A 66 5.56 -11.62 -1.84
N LYS A 67 6.36 -12.16 -0.91
CA LYS A 67 6.11 -12.02 0.52
C LYS A 67 6.11 -10.56 0.97
N GLU A 68 7.13 -9.80 0.58
CA GLU A 68 7.26 -8.38 0.96
C GLU A 68 6.14 -7.51 0.35
N LEU A 69 5.78 -7.73 -0.91
CA LEU A 69 4.67 -7.02 -1.54
C LEU A 69 3.32 -7.37 -0.92
N THR A 70 3.13 -8.63 -0.51
CA THR A 70 1.92 -9.06 0.20
C THR A 70 1.80 -8.31 1.51
N TYR A 71 2.88 -8.23 2.29
CA TYR A 71 2.91 -7.50 3.54
C TYR A 71 2.57 -5.99 3.37
N ILE A 72 3.12 -5.33 2.35
CA ILE A 72 2.82 -3.93 2.03
C ILE A 72 1.31 -3.77 1.72
N VAL A 73 0.74 -4.65 0.91
CA VAL A 73 -0.68 -4.59 0.52
C VAL A 73 -1.61 -4.84 1.70
N GLU A 74 -1.30 -5.82 2.55
CA GLU A 74 -2.05 -6.11 3.77
C GLU A 74 -2.05 -4.89 4.71
N THR A 75 -0.87 -4.32 4.96
CA THR A 75 -0.72 -3.12 5.80
C THR A 75 -1.49 -1.91 5.26
N LEU A 76 -1.44 -1.67 3.94
CA LEU A 76 -2.23 -0.61 3.30
C LEU A 76 -3.73 -0.84 3.45
N THR A 77 -4.16 -2.10 3.36
CA THR A 77 -5.57 -2.48 3.48
C THR A 77 -6.08 -2.25 4.89
N GLU A 78 -5.32 -2.67 5.91
CA GLU A 78 -5.64 -2.44 7.32
C GLU A 78 -5.76 -0.94 7.62
N ARG A 79 -4.78 -0.13 7.21
CA ARG A 79 -4.82 1.32 7.42
C ARG A 79 -5.98 2.00 6.71
N LYS A 80 -6.35 1.54 5.51
CA LYS A 80 -7.51 2.04 4.79
C LYS A 80 -8.80 1.77 5.58
N LEU A 81 -8.93 0.61 6.21
CA LEU A 81 -10.06 0.27 7.06
C LEU A 81 -10.10 1.20 8.29
N GLU A 82 -8.98 1.38 8.99
CA GLU A 82 -8.88 2.27 10.14
C GLU A 82 -9.29 3.71 9.81
N VAL A 83 -8.79 4.25 8.69
CA VAL A 83 -9.18 5.60 8.21
C VAL A 83 -10.67 5.66 7.90
N GLY A 84 -11.22 4.62 7.27
CA GLY A 84 -12.66 4.52 7.00
C GLY A 84 -13.51 4.55 8.28
N GLU A 85 -13.08 3.83 9.31
CA GLU A 85 -13.73 3.81 10.62
C GLU A 85 -13.66 5.18 11.32
N GLN A 86 -12.50 5.85 11.27
CA GLN A 86 -12.34 7.19 11.84
C GLN A 86 -13.21 8.24 11.13
N ILE A 87 -13.34 8.17 9.80
CA ILE A 87 -14.25 9.02 9.03
C ILE A 87 -15.70 8.77 9.44
N ASN A 88 -16.12 7.51 9.57
CA ASN A 88 -17.46 7.16 10.00
C ASN A 88 -17.75 7.68 11.42
N TYR A 89 -16.83 7.50 12.36
CA TYR A 89 -16.94 8.02 13.71
C TYR A 89 -17.08 9.55 13.73
N THR A 90 -16.26 10.25 12.95
CA THR A 90 -16.31 11.72 12.83
C THR A 90 -17.65 12.19 12.23
N SER A 91 -18.15 11.47 11.22
CA SER A 91 -19.44 11.73 10.60
C SER A 91 -20.60 11.53 11.58
N GLN A 92 -20.58 10.44 12.36
CA GLN A 92 -21.58 10.19 13.41
C GLN A 92 -21.54 11.27 14.49
N ARG A 93 -20.35 11.70 14.92
CA ARG A 93 -20.19 12.79 15.89
C ARG A 93 -20.78 14.09 15.37
N ARG A 94 -20.55 14.43 14.10
CA ARG A 94 -21.13 15.62 13.45
C ARG A 94 -22.66 15.53 13.37
N LYS A 95 -23.23 14.37 13.05
CA LYS A 95 -24.68 14.14 13.07
C LYS A 95 -25.27 14.33 14.46
N ALA A 96 -24.64 13.77 15.49
CA ALA A 96 -25.06 13.94 16.88
C ALA A 96 -25.03 15.42 17.31
N GLN A 97 -23.93 16.14 17.03
CA GLN A 97 -23.82 17.58 17.31
C GLN A 97 -24.91 18.40 16.61
N SER A 98 -25.20 18.10 15.33
CA SER A 98 -26.28 18.76 14.60
C SER A 98 -27.65 18.49 15.21
N ALA A 99 -27.91 17.25 15.64
CA ALA A 99 -29.16 16.88 16.31
C ALA A 99 -29.33 17.62 17.64
N TYR A 100 -28.27 17.70 18.46
CA TYR A 100 -28.28 18.48 19.70
C TYR A 100 -28.53 19.97 19.47
N GLY A 101 -27.86 20.58 18.48
CA GLY A 101 -28.08 21.98 18.13
C GLY A 101 -29.51 22.26 17.65
N THR A 102 -30.10 21.34 16.90
CA THR A 102 -31.50 21.43 16.44
C THR A 102 -32.48 21.28 17.60
N ALA A 103 -32.27 20.29 18.48
CA ALA A 103 -33.12 20.09 19.66
C ALA A 103 -33.11 21.29 20.61
N MET A 104 -31.94 21.92 20.82
CA MET A 104 -31.82 23.18 21.57
C MET A 104 -32.65 24.30 20.95
N LEU A 105 -32.55 24.51 19.63
CA LEU A 105 -33.32 25.56 18.93
C LEU A 105 -34.83 25.31 18.93
N SER A 106 -35.26 24.05 18.82
CA SER A 106 -36.68 23.68 18.88
C SER A 106 -37.27 23.91 20.28
N SER A 107 -36.51 23.60 21.34
CA SER A 107 -36.96 23.80 22.73
C SER A 107 -37.13 25.28 23.14
N VAL A 108 -36.50 26.21 22.42
CA VAL A 108 -36.63 27.67 22.65
C VAL A 108 -37.89 28.24 21.97
N ASN A 109 -38.39 27.61 20.90
CA ASN A 109 -39.55 28.11 20.14
C ASN A 109 -40.91 27.62 20.67
N GLU A 110 -40.94 26.62 21.57
CA GLU A 110 -42.19 26.14 22.20
C GLU A 110 -42.58 26.93 23.46
N VAL A 111 -41.79 27.92 23.89
CA VAL A 111 -42.04 28.76 25.08
C VAL A 111 -42.64 30.14 24.72
N LYS A 112 -43.41 30.23 23.63
CA LYS A 112 -44.18 31.43 23.27
C LYS A 112 -45.64 31.10 23.01
#